data_AF-G4YIY3-F1
#
_entry.id   AF-G4YIY3-F1
#
_cell.length_a   1.000
_cell.length_b   1.000
_cell.length_c   1.000
_cell.angle_alpha   90.00
_cell.angle_beta   90.00
_cell.angle_gamma   90.00
#
_symmetry.space_group_name_H-M   'P 1'
#
loop_
_entity.id
_entity.type
_entity.pdbx_description
1 polymer ?
#
loop_
_entity_poly.entity_id
_entity_poly.type
_entity_poly.pdbx_seq_one_letter_code
_entity_poly.pdbx_strand_id
1 'polypeptide(L)'
;MSSKRQRREDQAPAIAHEQSEPVLLTSVSVGCRDARPQLQSLAHVGFAINAFLDLRSVALACSMDSVALLRHIIAGYEKTPATSVQRDPLFRQIHFSRGMKAACKEGHLSAVQWLALSPYFAACFMPTEAVRSAVQHGHLSILEWLHANRNDICWRRCFTAVDGNHLDITKWLMMMTGRDESRGRMWIVPAARAGNLEIVKRTYKLKGKTPAKTREAVGAAAINGHVNVVQWLLEQKAAERKCIGFAERRQYGNAGDAVDTP
;
A
#
# COMPACT_ATOMS: atom_id res chain seq x y z
N MET A 1 46.11 23.57 43.07
CA MET A 1 45.02 24.43 43.59
C MET A 1 44.69 25.44 42.48
N SER A 2 43.77 25.07 41.60
CA SER A 2 42.41 25.63 41.55
C SER A 2 42.39 27.14 41.33
N SER A 3 42.13 27.58 40.10
CA SER A 3 41.02 28.51 39.88
C SER A 3 40.60 28.56 38.41
N LYS A 4 39.33 28.26 38.20
CA LYS A 4 38.64 28.14 36.92
C LYS A 4 38.53 29.52 36.27
N ARG A 5 39.18 29.72 35.11
CA ARG A 5 38.77 30.77 34.16
C ARG A 5 37.73 30.18 33.21
N GLN A 6 36.47 30.36 33.59
CA GLN A 6 35.30 30.15 32.74
C GLN A 6 35.44 31.04 31.50
N ARG A 7 35.83 30.44 30.37
CA ARG A 7 35.57 31.02 29.05
C ARG A 7 34.06 30.91 28.84
N ARG A 8 33.38 32.06 28.82
CA ARG A 8 32.05 32.18 28.24
C ARG A 8 32.23 31.93 26.75
N GLU A 9 31.94 30.72 26.31
CA GLU A 9 31.67 30.44 24.91
C GLU A 9 30.30 31.03 24.62
N ASP A 10 30.30 32.09 23.83
CA ASP A 10 29.10 32.71 23.28
C ASP A 10 28.34 31.66 22.46
N GLN A 11 27.27 31.12 23.05
CA GLN A 11 26.25 30.36 22.34
C GLN A 11 25.57 31.30 21.35
N ALA A 12 26.03 31.29 20.10
CA ALA A 12 25.25 31.76 18.98
C ALA A 12 23.91 31.00 18.96
N PRO A 13 22.76 31.67 18.86
CA PRO A 13 21.49 30.97 18.78
C PRO A 13 21.49 30.13 17.51
N ALA A 14 21.25 28.82 17.70
CA ALA A 14 20.97 27.91 16.61
C ALA A 14 19.86 28.53 15.76
N ILE A 15 20.21 28.93 14.53
CA ILE A 15 19.25 29.36 13.53
C ILE A 15 18.39 28.13 13.27
N ALA A 16 17.26 28.07 13.98
CA ALA A 16 16.17 27.21 13.61
C ALA A 16 15.87 27.58 12.15
N HIS A 17 16.15 26.65 11.25
CA HIS A 17 15.51 26.66 9.95
C HIS A 17 14.01 26.47 10.24
N GLU A 18 13.33 27.58 10.55
CA GLU A 18 11.92 27.74 10.26
C GLU A 18 11.81 27.42 8.77
N GLN A 19 11.43 26.17 8.50
CA GLN A 19 10.82 25.83 7.24
C GLN A 19 9.58 26.71 7.18
N SER A 20 9.73 27.90 6.59
CA SER A 20 8.63 28.76 6.22
C SER A 20 7.65 27.85 5.50
N GLU A 21 6.55 27.52 6.17
CA GLU A 21 5.43 26.82 5.57
C GLU A 21 5.15 27.53 4.24
N PRO A 22 4.99 26.82 3.12
CA PRO A 22 4.62 27.47 1.88
C PRO A 22 3.32 28.23 2.18
N VAL A 23 3.34 29.56 1.98
CA VAL A 23 2.14 30.40 2.08
C VAL A 23 1.19 29.88 1.00
N LEU A 24 0.36 28.93 1.38
CA LEU A 24 -0.71 28.43 0.54
C LEU A 24 -1.62 29.63 0.33
N LEU A 25 -1.73 30.08 -0.92
CA LEU A 25 -2.71 31.10 -1.30
C LEU A 25 -4.10 30.45 -1.16
N THR A 26 -4.65 30.51 0.05
CA THR A 26 -5.90 29.85 0.48
C THR A 26 -7.17 30.59 0.03
N SER A 27 -7.02 31.79 -0.52
CA SER A 27 -8.13 32.59 -1.02
C SER A 27 -7.66 33.59 -2.07
N VAL A 28 -8.42 33.74 -3.15
CA VAL A 28 -8.26 34.84 -4.11
C VAL A 28 -9.37 35.85 -3.86
N SER A 29 -8.99 37.07 -3.48
CA SER A 29 -9.91 38.21 -3.41
C SER A 29 -9.95 38.91 -4.76
N VAL A 30 -11.10 38.94 -5.42
CA VAL A 30 -11.28 39.72 -6.66
C VAL A 30 -11.51 41.18 -6.28
N GLY A 31 -10.50 42.02 -6.49
CA GLY A 31 -10.65 43.47 -6.44
C GLY A 31 -11.12 44.01 -7.78
N CYS A 32 -12.26 44.70 -7.82
CA CYS A 32 -12.68 45.44 -9.01
C CYS A 32 -11.91 46.77 -9.02
N ARG A 33 -11.13 47.03 -10.08
CA ARG A 33 -10.27 48.23 -10.18
C ARG A 33 -11.07 49.53 -10.21
N ASP A 34 -12.29 49.50 -10.76
CA ASP A 34 -13.19 50.64 -10.80
C ASP A 34 -14.37 50.39 -9.86
N ALA A 35 -14.55 51.27 -8.87
CA ALA A 35 -15.63 51.18 -7.89
C ALA A 35 -16.99 51.47 -8.53
N ARG A 36 -17.53 50.49 -9.25
CA ARG A 36 -18.95 50.48 -9.63
C ARG A 36 -19.74 49.83 -8.50
N PRO A 37 -20.61 50.56 -7.78
CA PRO A 37 -21.35 50.03 -6.64
C PRO A 37 -22.27 48.84 -7.00
N GLN A 38 -22.61 48.66 -8.29
CA GLN A 38 -23.37 47.51 -8.76
C GLN A 38 -22.55 46.20 -8.84
N LEU A 39 -21.21 46.28 -8.83
CA LEU A 39 -20.30 45.13 -8.93
C LEU A 39 -19.61 44.77 -7.60
N GLN A 40 -19.79 45.59 -6.56
CA GLN A 40 -19.09 45.46 -5.28
C GLN A 40 -19.38 44.17 -4.50
N SER A 41 -20.38 43.37 -4.90
CA SER A 41 -20.68 42.12 -4.22
C SER A 41 -21.26 41.04 -5.14
N LEU A 42 -20.63 40.77 -6.29
CA LEU A 42 -20.94 39.54 -7.03
C LEU A 42 -20.38 38.33 -6.27
N ALA A 43 -20.96 38.01 -5.12
CA ALA A 43 -20.58 36.89 -4.28
C ALA A 43 -20.52 35.59 -5.09
N HIS A 44 -21.41 35.44 -6.07
CA HIS A 44 -21.42 34.31 -7.01
C HIS A 44 -20.16 34.19 -7.88
N VAL A 45 -19.48 35.29 -8.22
CA VAL A 45 -18.19 35.26 -8.96
C VAL A 45 -17.06 34.82 -8.02
N GLY A 46 -17.07 35.30 -6.77
CA GLY A 46 -16.19 34.79 -5.73
C GLY A 46 -16.41 33.29 -5.48
N PHE A 47 -17.68 32.85 -5.39
CA PHE A 47 -18.04 31.44 -5.30
C PHE A 47 -17.63 30.65 -6.55
N ALA A 48 -17.80 31.19 -7.76
CA ALA A 48 -17.42 30.52 -9.00
C ALA A 48 -15.90 30.38 -9.14
N ILE A 49 -15.12 31.40 -8.76
CA ILE A 49 -13.66 31.36 -8.74
C ILE A 49 -13.16 30.44 -7.62
N ASN A 50 -13.78 30.46 -6.44
CA ASN A 50 -13.46 29.55 -5.34
C ASN A 50 -13.84 28.09 -5.68
N ALA A 51 -14.89 27.88 -6.48
CA ALA A 51 -15.25 26.59 -7.07
C ALA A 51 -14.30 26.20 -8.23
N PHE A 52 -13.72 27.14 -8.96
CA PHE A 52 -12.69 26.87 -9.98
C PHE A 52 -11.32 26.56 -9.34
N LEU A 53 -11.07 27.11 -8.15
CA LEU A 53 -9.95 26.77 -7.26
C LEU A 53 -10.19 25.47 -6.47
N ASP A 54 -11.19 24.64 -6.83
CA ASP A 54 -11.43 23.30 -6.28
C ASP A 54 -10.35 22.25 -6.67
N LEU A 55 -9.09 22.66 -6.57
CA LEU A 55 -8.00 21.80 -6.10
C LEU A 55 -8.10 21.51 -4.59
N ARG A 56 -9.32 21.59 -4.01
CA ARG A 56 -9.75 20.98 -2.73
C ARG A 56 -9.79 19.45 -2.81
N SER A 57 -8.82 18.83 -3.49
CA SER A 57 -8.79 17.38 -3.55
C SER A 57 -8.27 16.87 -2.21
N VAL A 58 -9.12 16.14 -1.49
CA VAL A 58 -8.73 15.34 -0.31
C VAL A 58 -7.48 14.51 -0.65
N ALA A 59 -7.35 14.06 -1.90
CA ALA A 59 -6.18 13.37 -2.44
C ALA A 59 -4.88 14.20 -2.38
N LEU A 60 -4.89 15.47 -2.79
CA LEU A 60 -3.72 16.35 -2.74
C LEU A 60 -3.31 16.66 -1.30
N ALA A 61 -4.28 16.93 -0.43
CA ALA A 61 -3.99 17.13 0.99
C ALA A 61 -3.38 15.87 1.62
N CYS A 62 -3.87 14.69 1.22
CA CYS A 62 -3.32 13.39 1.62
C CYS A 62 -1.92 13.13 1.05
N SER A 63 -1.62 13.56 -0.18
CA SER A 63 -0.28 13.39 -0.77
C SER A 63 0.77 14.33 -0.19
N MET A 64 0.36 15.33 0.61
CA MET A 64 1.25 16.24 1.33
C MET A 64 1.30 15.97 2.84
N ASP A 65 0.64 14.90 3.31
CA ASP A 65 0.39 14.59 4.73
C ASP A 65 -0.20 15.77 5.55
N SER A 66 -0.91 16.70 4.91
CA SER A 66 -1.39 17.91 5.59
C SER A 66 -2.74 17.67 6.26
N VAL A 67 -2.70 17.23 7.51
CA VAL A 67 -3.91 17.04 8.34
C VAL A 67 -4.65 18.37 8.56
N ALA A 68 -3.94 19.50 8.64
CA ALA A 68 -4.55 20.82 8.76
C ALA A 68 -5.40 21.16 7.54
N LEU A 69 -4.87 20.93 6.33
CA LEU A 69 -5.61 21.14 5.09
C LEU A 69 -6.80 20.17 4.97
N LEU A 70 -6.62 18.91 5.38
CA LEU A 70 -7.72 17.93 5.42
C LEU A 70 -8.85 18.39 6.34
N ARG A 71 -8.54 18.86 7.56
CA ARG A 71 -9.53 19.43 8.50
C ARG A 71 -10.26 20.62 7.88
N HIS A 72 -9.53 21.53 7.25
CA HIS A 72 -10.12 22.71 6.61
C HIS A 72 -11.07 22.32 5.46
N ILE A 73 -10.67 21.37 4.61
CA ILE A 73 -11.50 20.88 3.49
C ILE A 73 -12.79 20.24 4.02
N ILE A 74 -12.69 19.33 4.99
CA ILE A 74 -13.87 18.62 5.52
C ILE A 74 -14.79 19.57 6.31
N ALA A 75 -14.24 20.51 7.08
CA ALA A 75 -15.05 21.54 7.74
C ALA A 75 -15.81 22.40 6.71
N GLY A 76 -15.24 22.61 5.52
CA GLY A 76 -15.94 23.22 4.40
C GLY A 76 -17.12 22.38 3.89
N TYR A 77 -16.92 21.06 3.72
CA TYR A 77 -17.98 20.14 3.30
C TYR A 77 -19.10 20.01 4.34
N GLU A 78 -18.78 20.06 5.63
CA GLU A 78 -19.79 20.01 6.70
C GLU A 78 -20.62 21.28 6.83
N LYS A 79 -20.15 22.41 6.28
CA LYS A 79 -20.92 23.66 6.23
C LYS A 79 -21.86 23.77 5.03
N THR A 80 -21.72 22.88 4.03
CA THR A 80 -22.61 22.92 2.86
C THR A 80 -24.02 22.44 3.22
N PRO A 81 -25.07 22.97 2.56
CA PRO A 81 -26.44 22.55 2.80
C PRO A 81 -26.63 21.04 2.53
N ALA A 82 -27.69 20.47 3.12
CA ALA A 82 -27.98 19.03 3.05
C ALA A 82 -28.16 18.52 1.60
N THR A 83 -28.61 19.39 0.70
CA THR A 83 -28.84 19.10 -0.73
C THR A 83 -27.57 19.12 -1.57
N SER A 84 -26.44 19.57 -1.01
CA SER A 84 -25.18 19.64 -1.75
C SER A 84 -24.58 18.25 -1.99
N VAL A 85 -23.89 18.09 -3.13
CA VAL A 85 -23.21 16.84 -3.52
C VAL A 85 -22.21 16.39 -2.46
N GLN A 86 -21.62 17.31 -1.70
CA GLN A 86 -20.72 17.03 -0.58
C GLN A 86 -21.38 16.23 0.56
N ARG A 87 -22.71 16.15 0.62
CA ARG A 87 -23.42 15.34 1.61
C ARG A 87 -23.72 13.94 1.11
N ASP A 88 -23.68 13.72 -0.21
CA ASP A 88 -23.95 12.45 -0.88
C ASP A 88 -22.96 11.35 -0.41
N PRO A 89 -23.44 10.18 0.05
CA PRO A 89 -22.60 9.04 0.38
C PRO A 89 -21.61 8.64 -0.74
N LEU A 90 -22.00 8.73 -2.01
CA LEU A 90 -21.13 8.41 -3.15
C LEU A 90 -19.98 9.39 -3.28
N PHE A 91 -20.26 10.69 -3.09
CA PHE A 91 -19.22 11.72 -3.07
C PHE A 91 -18.21 11.45 -1.96
N ARG A 92 -18.68 11.14 -0.75
CA ARG A 92 -17.80 10.80 0.38
C ARG A 92 -16.94 9.60 0.07
N GLN A 93 -17.52 8.53 -0.49
CA GLN A 93 -16.78 7.32 -0.83
C GLN A 93 -15.72 7.57 -1.91
N ILE A 94 -16.01 8.36 -2.94
CA ILE A 94 -15.05 8.68 -4.01
C ILE A 94 -13.87 9.49 -3.45
N HIS A 95 -14.16 10.51 -2.64
CA HIS A 95 -13.14 11.37 -2.03
C HIS A 95 -12.30 10.62 -1.00
N PHE A 96 -12.93 9.79 -0.16
CA PHE A 96 -12.25 8.88 0.75
C PHE A 96 -11.34 7.94 -0.01
N SER A 97 -11.83 7.33 -1.09
CA SER A 97 -11.07 6.33 -1.85
C SER A 97 -9.85 6.93 -2.53
N ARG A 98 -10.00 8.13 -3.12
CA ARG A 98 -8.90 8.87 -3.75
C ARG A 98 -7.89 9.36 -2.71
N GLY A 99 -8.36 9.89 -1.58
CA GLY A 99 -7.55 10.31 -0.44
C GLY A 99 -6.71 9.17 0.12
N MET A 100 -7.36 8.06 0.46
CA MET A 100 -6.70 6.85 0.96
C MET A 100 -5.67 6.30 -0.02
N LYS A 101 -6.00 6.25 -1.32
CA LYS A 101 -5.05 5.79 -2.33
C LYS A 101 -3.80 6.67 -2.37
N ALA A 102 -3.96 7.99 -2.35
CA ALA A 102 -2.85 8.93 -2.34
C ALA A 102 -1.99 8.79 -1.07
N ALA A 103 -2.60 8.81 0.11
CA ALA A 103 -1.88 8.65 1.38
C ALA A 103 -1.15 7.31 1.48
N CYS A 104 -1.80 6.22 1.07
CA CYS A 104 -1.21 4.89 1.05
C CYS A 104 -0.07 4.74 0.04
N LYS A 105 -0.10 5.49 -1.07
CA LYS A 105 0.96 5.47 -2.07
C LYS A 105 2.22 6.18 -1.56
N GLU A 106 2.05 7.36 -0.97
CA GLU A 106 3.16 8.20 -0.49
C GLU A 106 3.68 7.77 0.89
N GLY A 107 2.94 6.94 1.65
CA GLY A 107 3.37 6.43 2.96
C GLY A 107 2.97 7.32 4.14
N HIS A 108 1.99 8.18 3.94
CA HIS A 108 1.54 9.16 4.91
C HIS A 108 0.56 8.56 5.93
N LEU A 109 1.11 8.00 7.01
CA LEU A 109 0.33 7.37 8.08
C LEU A 109 -0.63 8.37 8.76
N SER A 110 -0.20 9.61 8.97
CA SER A 110 -1.01 10.65 9.64
C SER A 110 -2.30 10.93 8.86
N ALA A 111 -2.20 11.12 7.54
CA ALA A 111 -3.35 11.26 6.66
C ALA A 111 -4.26 10.02 6.64
N VAL A 112 -3.70 8.80 6.61
CA VAL A 112 -4.51 7.56 6.67
C VAL A 112 -5.28 7.47 7.98
N GLN A 113 -4.61 7.69 9.11
CA GLN A 113 -5.25 7.66 10.43
C GLN A 113 -6.37 8.69 10.51
N TRP A 114 -6.08 9.92 10.08
CA TRP A 114 -7.06 11.01 10.12
C TRP A 114 -8.28 10.73 9.25
N LEU A 115 -8.08 10.26 8.01
CA LEU A 115 -9.19 9.93 7.11
C LEU A 115 -10.04 8.78 7.65
N ALA A 116 -9.41 7.72 8.18
CA ALA A 116 -10.12 6.54 8.68
C ALA A 116 -10.89 6.82 9.97
N LEU A 117 -10.41 7.73 10.82
CA LEU A 117 -11.04 8.11 12.09
C LEU A 117 -12.03 9.29 11.94
N SER A 118 -12.08 9.95 10.77
CA SER A 118 -12.92 11.11 10.55
C SER A 118 -14.41 10.73 10.57
N PRO A 119 -15.26 11.41 11.37
CA PRO A 119 -16.70 11.15 11.41
C PRO A 119 -17.38 11.31 10.06
N TYR A 120 -16.88 12.24 9.23
CA TYR A 120 -17.41 12.48 7.90
C TYR A 120 -17.34 11.25 6.99
N PHE A 121 -16.30 10.41 7.15
CA PHE A 121 -16.05 9.19 6.39
C PHE A 121 -16.38 7.89 7.14
N ALA A 122 -17.08 7.96 8.29
CA ALA A 122 -17.34 6.78 9.13
C ALA A 122 -18.08 5.65 8.38
N ALA A 123 -18.94 5.99 7.41
CA ALA A 123 -19.67 5.03 6.59
C ALA A 123 -18.92 4.56 5.33
N CYS A 124 -17.71 5.06 5.08
CA CYS A 124 -16.94 4.72 3.89
C CYS A 124 -16.16 3.41 4.06
N PHE A 125 -16.16 2.59 3.01
CA PHE A 125 -15.41 1.34 2.96
C PHE A 125 -13.97 1.56 2.48
N MET A 126 -13.05 0.74 2.98
CA MET A 126 -11.66 0.80 2.52
C MET A 126 -11.52 0.29 1.09
N PRO A 127 -11.02 1.12 0.15
CA PRO A 127 -10.74 0.65 -1.20
C PRO A 127 -9.57 -0.34 -1.20
N THR A 128 -9.77 -1.50 -1.83
CA THR A 128 -8.72 -2.50 -2.02
C THR A 128 -7.49 -1.93 -2.72
N GLU A 129 -7.70 -0.99 -3.64
CA GLU A 129 -6.61 -0.39 -4.42
C GLU A 129 -5.68 0.51 -3.58
N ALA A 130 -6.18 1.14 -2.51
CA ALA A 130 -5.32 1.91 -1.61
C ALA A 130 -4.39 0.97 -0.83
N VAL A 131 -4.93 -0.13 -0.29
CA VAL A 131 -4.12 -1.14 0.42
C VAL A 131 -3.09 -1.78 -0.51
N ARG A 132 -3.47 -2.07 -1.76
CA ARG A 132 -2.53 -2.53 -2.80
C ARG A 132 -1.41 -1.51 -3.04
N SER A 133 -1.73 -0.22 -3.08
CA SER A 133 -0.74 0.85 -3.26
C SER A 133 0.25 0.87 -2.08
N ALA A 134 -0.22 0.73 -0.83
CA ALA A 134 0.66 0.62 0.33
C ALA A 134 1.57 -0.62 0.28
N VAL A 135 1.04 -1.76 -0.16
CA VAL A 135 1.84 -2.99 -0.36
C VAL A 135 2.91 -2.81 -1.44
N GLN A 136 2.55 -2.21 -2.58
CA GLN A 136 3.47 -1.99 -3.71
C GLN A 136 4.62 -1.04 -3.38
N HIS A 137 4.38 -0.04 -2.53
CA HIS A 137 5.36 0.99 -2.18
C HIS A 137 6.11 0.71 -0.87
N GLY A 138 5.82 -0.41 -0.20
CA GLY A 138 6.61 -0.82 0.97
C GLY A 138 6.18 -0.24 2.31
N HIS A 139 4.97 0.31 2.43
CA HIS A 139 4.53 1.03 3.63
C HIS A 139 3.93 0.11 4.70
N LEU A 140 4.80 -0.69 5.35
CA LEU A 140 4.40 -1.67 6.36
C LEU A 140 3.63 -1.04 7.55
N SER A 141 4.04 0.13 8.03
CA SER A 141 3.41 0.82 9.15
C SER A 141 1.93 1.14 8.91
N ILE A 142 1.58 1.50 7.68
CA ILE A 142 0.18 1.71 7.26
C ILE A 142 -0.58 0.39 7.29
N LEU A 143 0.02 -0.70 6.79
CA LEU A 143 -0.65 -2.00 6.73
C LEU A 143 -0.92 -2.56 8.14
N GLU A 144 0.04 -2.42 9.05
CA GLU A 144 -0.11 -2.81 10.46
C GLU A 144 -1.24 -2.03 11.13
N TRP A 145 -1.25 -0.71 10.95
CA TRP A 145 -2.29 0.14 11.50
C TRP A 145 -3.67 -0.21 10.93
N LEU A 146 -3.78 -0.38 9.61
CA LEU A 146 -5.02 -0.77 8.94
C LEU A 146 -5.52 -2.14 9.41
N HIS A 147 -4.63 -3.12 9.60
CA HIS A 147 -5.01 -4.44 10.11
C HIS A 147 -5.56 -4.39 11.54
N ALA A 148 -4.98 -3.54 12.40
CA ALA A 148 -5.41 -3.41 13.79
C ALA A 148 -6.72 -2.63 13.95
N ASN A 149 -7.01 -1.68 13.05
CA ASN A 149 -8.11 -0.73 13.22
C ASN A 149 -9.28 -0.97 12.24
N ARG A 150 -9.11 -1.77 11.18
CA ARG A 150 -10.13 -1.97 10.15
C ARG A 150 -10.31 -3.44 9.76
N ASN A 151 -11.56 -3.90 9.83
CA ASN A 151 -11.95 -5.28 9.52
C ASN A 151 -12.57 -5.45 8.12
N ASP A 152 -12.79 -4.36 7.39
CA ASP A 152 -13.42 -4.35 6.07
C ASP A 152 -12.43 -4.59 4.90
N ILE A 153 -11.17 -4.90 5.21
CA ILE A 153 -10.09 -5.06 4.22
C ILE A 153 -10.02 -6.50 3.71
N CYS A 154 -10.16 -6.66 2.39
CA CYS A 154 -9.94 -7.94 1.71
C CYS A 154 -8.45 -8.16 1.39
N TRP A 155 -7.68 -8.63 2.37
CA TRP A 155 -6.24 -8.91 2.24
C TRP A 155 -5.88 -9.87 1.11
N ARG A 156 -6.78 -10.79 0.74
CA ARG A 156 -6.57 -11.76 -0.36
C ARG A 156 -6.22 -11.09 -1.69
N ARG A 157 -6.83 -9.93 -1.98
CA ARG A 157 -6.60 -9.17 -3.21
C ARG A 157 -5.30 -8.36 -3.20
N CYS A 158 -4.63 -8.29 -2.05
CA CYS A 158 -3.41 -7.51 -1.84
C CYS A 158 -2.14 -8.36 -2.02
N PHE A 159 -2.20 -9.69 -1.97
CA PHE A 159 -1.00 -10.53 -2.06
C PHE A 159 -0.31 -10.47 -3.43
N THR A 160 -1.05 -10.20 -4.50
CA THR A 160 -0.47 -10.03 -5.85
C THR A 160 0.18 -8.66 -6.06
N ALA A 161 0.00 -7.73 -5.13
CA ALA A 161 0.60 -6.39 -5.16
C ALA A 161 1.99 -6.36 -4.50
N VAL A 162 2.47 -7.46 -3.92
CA VAL A 162 3.84 -7.54 -3.41
C VAL A 162 4.81 -7.50 -4.58
N ASP A 163 5.58 -6.43 -4.67
CA ASP A 163 6.68 -6.27 -5.62
C ASP A 163 8.03 -6.65 -5.00
N GLY A 164 9.00 -6.91 -5.89
CA GLY A 164 10.30 -7.55 -5.65
C GLY A 164 11.08 -7.13 -4.39
N ASN A 165 10.89 -5.89 -3.95
CA ASN A 165 11.75 -5.25 -2.97
C ASN A 165 11.19 -5.23 -1.53
N HIS A 166 9.97 -5.70 -1.29
CA HIS A 166 9.30 -5.55 0.01
C HIS A 166 9.19 -6.89 0.78
N LEU A 167 10.35 -7.41 1.18
CA LEU A 167 10.48 -8.67 1.93
C LEU A 167 9.72 -8.64 3.26
N ASP A 168 9.74 -7.52 3.98
CA ASP A 168 9.14 -7.39 5.30
C ASP A 168 7.61 -7.48 5.23
N ILE A 169 7.00 -6.83 4.23
CA ILE A 169 5.57 -6.94 3.96
C ILE A 169 5.19 -8.36 3.59
N THR A 170 6.01 -9.04 2.77
CA THR A 170 5.76 -10.44 2.39
C THR A 170 5.75 -11.35 3.62
N LYS A 171 6.74 -11.20 4.51
CA LYS A 171 6.83 -11.95 5.77
C LYS A 171 5.64 -11.65 6.66
N TRP A 172 5.30 -10.38 6.83
CA TRP A 172 4.19 -9.93 7.67
C TRP A 172 2.84 -10.47 7.17
N LEU A 173 2.52 -10.28 5.88
CA LEU A 173 1.29 -10.80 5.29
C LEU A 173 1.21 -12.34 5.32
N MET A 174 2.36 -13.03 5.15
CA MET A 174 2.42 -14.49 5.32
C MET A 174 2.15 -14.90 6.77
N MET A 175 2.73 -14.20 7.76
CA MET A 175 2.47 -14.49 9.17
C MET A 175 0.99 -14.31 9.53
N MET A 176 0.34 -13.26 9.01
CA MET A 176 -1.09 -13.05 9.23
C MET A 176 -1.96 -14.15 8.62
N THR A 177 -1.56 -14.69 7.46
CA THR A 177 -2.33 -15.72 6.75
C THR A 177 -1.93 -17.14 7.06
N GLY A 178 -0.77 -17.36 7.70
CA GLY A 178 -0.15 -18.65 7.93
C GLY A 178 -0.91 -19.58 8.88
N ARG A 179 -1.97 -19.09 9.53
CA ARG A 179 -2.93 -19.92 10.27
C ARG A 179 -3.84 -20.75 9.37
N ASP A 180 -3.96 -20.38 8.10
CA ASP A 180 -4.76 -21.10 7.11
C ASP A 180 -3.81 -21.74 6.08
N GLU A 181 -3.58 -23.05 6.22
CA GLU A 181 -2.73 -23.83 5.30
C GLU A 181 -3.14 -23.65 3.83
N SER A 182 -4.42 -23.36 3.58
CA SER A 182 -4.92 -23.09 2.23
C SER A 182 -4.41 -21.79 1.65
N ARG A 183 -4.21 -20.79 2.51
CA ARG A 183 -3.66 -19.47 2.15
C ARG A 183 -2.15 -19.53 2.04
N GLY A 184 -1.46 -20.35 2.85
CA GLY A 184 -0.02 -20.56 2.72
C GLY A 184 0.43 -20.91 1.28
N ARG A 185 -0.41 -21.65 0.53
CA ARG A 185 -0.13 -22.03 -0.86
C ARG A 185 -0.12 -20.89 -1.88
N MET A 186 -0.82 -19.78 -1.61
CA MET A 186 -0.92 -18.67 -2.57
C MET A 186 0.31 -17.77 -2.56
N TRP A 187 1.18 -17.94 -1.57
CA TRP A 187 2.38 -17.15 -1.37
C TRP A 187 3.57 -17.54 -2.24
N ILE A 188 3.54 -18.71 -2.91
CA ILE A 188 4.69 -19.17 -3.70
C ILE A 188 5.05 -18.19 -4.84
N VAL A 189 4.06 -17.61 -5.52
CA VAL A 189 4.30 -16.66 -6.62
C VAL A 189 4.74 -15.29 -6.09
N PRO A 190 4.03 -14.65 -5.13
CA PRO A 190 4.50 -13.40 -4.54
C PRO A 190 5.88 -13.51 -3.88
N ALA A 191 6.16 -14.60 -3.17
CA ALA A 191 7.46 -14.81 -2.53
C ALA A 191 8.58 -15.02 -3.55
N ALA A 192 8.30 -15.71 -4.66
CA ALA A 192 9.26 -15.86 -5.74
C ALA A 192 9.49 -14.52 -6.48
N ARG A 193 8.44 -13.71 -6.65
CA ARG A 193 8.53 -12.35 -7.17
C ARG A 193 9.38 -11.45 -6.28
N ALA A 194 9.25 -11.59 -4.96
CA ALA A 194 10.02 -10.89 -3.93
C ALA A 194 11.45 -11.45 -3.70
N GLY A 195 11.82 -12.55 -4.36
CA GLY A 195 13.13 -13.18 -4.15
C GLY A 195 13.31 -13.85 -2.79
N ASN A 196 12.23 -14.04 -2.03
CA ASN A 196 12.28 -14.62 -0.69
C ASN A 196 12.37 -16.15 -0.75
N LEU A 197 13.59 -16.67 -0.85
CA LEU A 197 13.86 -18.10 -0.91
C LEU A 197 13.34 -18.86 0.34
N GLU A 198 13.35 -18.24 1.51
CA GLU A 198 12.89 -18.87 2.76
C GLU A 198 11.39 -19.16 2.71
N ILE A 199 10.60 -18.16 2.33
CA ILE A 199 9.15 -18.31 2.16
C ILE A 199 8.84 -19.28 1.01
N VAL A 200 9.59 -19.21 -0.10
CA VAL A 200 9.43 -20.17 -1.20
C VAL A 200 9.67 -21.60 -0.70
N LYS A 201 10.76 -21.87 0.03
CA LYS A 201 11.03 -23.19 0.62
C LYS A 201 9.91 -23.65 1.56
N ARG A 202 9.43 -22.76 2.43
CA ARG A 202 8.36 -23.08 3.39
C ARG A 202 7.04 -23.41 2.69
N THR A 203 6.63 -22.57 1.75
CA THR A 203 5.38 -22.76 0.98
C THR A 203 5.47 -23.96 0.04
N TYR A 204 6.66 -24.24 -0.49
CA TYR A 204 6.91 -25.43 -1.30
C TYR A 204 6.79 -26.73 -0.50
N LYS A 205 6.94 -26.73 0.83
CA LYS A 205 6.71 -27.94 1.65
C LYS A 205 5.23 -28.25 1.88
N LEU A 206 4.32 -27.29 1.65
CA LEU A 206 2.89 -27.49 1.85
C LEU A 206 2.30 -28.42 0.78
N LYS A 207 1.35 -29.29 1.18
CA LYS A 207 0.62 -30.19 0.27
C LYS A 207 -0.36 -29.40 -0.62
N GLY A 208 -0.60 -29.86 -1.86
CA GLY A 208 -1.55 -29.24 -2.81
C GLY A 208 -0.92 -28.24 -3.79
N LYS A 209 0.33 -28.46 -4.18
CA LYS A 209 1.03 -27.66 -5.20
C LYS A 209 0.42 -27.96 -6.57
N THR A 210 0.09 -26.91 -7.33
CA THR A 210 -0.27 -27.08 -8.75
C THR A 210 0.96 -26.78 -9.62
N PRO A 211 1.25 -27.61 -10.65
CA PRO A 211 2.36 -27.37 -11.57
C PRO A 211 2.33 -25.97 -12.21
N ALA A 212 1.12 -25.43 -12.42
CA ALA A 212 0.88 -24.09 -12.94
C ALA A 212 1.47 -22.99 -12.03
N LYS A 213 1.18 -23.02 -10.73
CA LYS A 213 1.70 -22.01 -9.77
C LYS A 213 3.22 -22.09 -9.62
N THR A 214 3.79 -23.29 -9.66
CA THR A 214 5.25 -23.45 -9.63
C THR A 214 5.90 -22.91 -10.91
N ARG A 215 5.26 -23.05 -12.08
CA ARG A 215 5.76 -22.45 -13.33
C ARG A 215 5.66 -20.92 -13.29
N GLU A 216 4.54 -20.40 -12.79
CA GLU A 216 4.34 -18.96 -12.60
C GLU A 216 5.37 -18.36 -11.63
N ALA A 217 5.66 -19.05 -10.51
CA ALA A 217 6.68 -18.63 -9.55
C ALA A 217 8.09 -18.56 -10.17
N VAL A 218 8.46 -19.54 -11.01
CA VAL A 218 9.75 -19.50 -11.74
C VAL A 218 9.79 -18.31 -12.70
N GLY A 219 8.71 -18.05 -13.44
CA GLY A 219 8.63 -16.89 -14.34
C GLY A 219 8.72 -15.56 -13.59
N ALA A 220 8.00 -15.44 -12.47
CA ALA A 220 8.02 -14.23 -11.63
C ALA A 220 9.41 -13.96 -11.03
N ALA A 221 10.10 -15.00 -10.55
CA ALA A 221 11.47 -14.87 -10.06
C ALA A 221 12.45 -14.49 -11.18
N ALA A 222 12.28 -15.06 -12.38
CA ALA A 222 13.13 -14.76 -13.53
C ALA A 222 12.97 -13.31 -14.00
N ILE A 223 11.74 -12.80 -14.09
CA ILE A 223 11.44 -11.40 -14.48
C ILE A 223 12.12 -10.40 -13.52
N ASN A 224 12.19 -10.73 -12.23
CA ASN A 224 12.78 -9.87 -11.20
C ASN A 224 14.27 -10.19 -10.92
N GLY A 225 14.90 -11.08 -11.70
CA GLY A 225 16.33 -11.38 -11.57
C GLY A 225 16.72 -12.21 -10.34
N HIS A 226 15.77 -12.89 -9.68
CA HIS A 226 16.03 -13.72 -8.50
C HIS A 226 16.55 -15.12 -8.87
N VAL A 227 17.80 -15.18 -9.33
CA VAL A 227 18.46 -16.40 -9.83
C VAL A 227 18.48 -17.53 -8.79
N ASN A 228 18.71 -17.20 -7.52
CA ASN A 228 18.71 -18.16 -6.41
C ASN A 228 17.37 -18.91 -6.26
N VAL A 229 16.24 -18.21 -6.42
CA VAL A 229 14.90 -18.81 -6.35
C VAL A 229 14.62 -19.66 -7.58
N VAL A 230 15.00 -19.18 -8.77
CA VAL A 230 14.85 -19.92 -10.03
C VAL A 230 15.63 -21.23 -9.99
N GLN A 231 16.91 -21.17 -9.63
CA GLN A 231 17.78 -22.34 -9.54
C GLN A 231 17.19 -23.37 -8.58
N TRP A 232 16.80 -22.93 -7.37
CA TRP A 232 16.23 -23.83 -6.38
C TRP A 232 14.93 -24.49 -6.86
N LEU A 233 14.00 -23.73 -7.46
CA LEU A 233 12.73 -24.28 -7.97
C LEU A 233 12.93 -25.26 -9.13
N LEU A 234 13.95 -25.05 -9.98
CA LEU A 234 14.28 -25.96 -11.08
C LEU A 234 14.93 -27.25 -10.56
N GLU A 235 15.82 -27.16 -9.57
CA GLU A 235 16.42 -28.31 -8.89
C GLU A 235 15.34 -29.21 -8.26
N GLN A 236 14.35 -28.62 -7.57
CA GLN A 236 13.24 -29.39 -6.99
C GLN A 236 12.40 -30.10 -8.07
N LYS A 237 12.09 -29.42 -9.18
CA LYS A 237 11.37 -30.03 -10.31
C LYS A 237 12.15 -31.17 -10.96
N ALA A 238 13.47 -31.02 -11.09
CA ALA A 238 14.33 -32.07 -11.63
C ALA A 238 14.39 -33.29 -10.70
N ALA A 239 14.44 -33.07 -9.38
CA ALA A 239 14.38 -34.14 -8.39
C ALA A 239 13.04 -34.90 -8.43
N GLU A 240 11.91 -34.18 -8.49
CA GLU A 240 10.58 -34.79 -8.62
C GLU A 240 10.44 -35.65 -9.88
N ARG A 241 10.93 -35.17 -11.03
CA ARG A 241 10.93 -35.95 -12.29
C ARG A 241 11.78 -37.23 -12.21
N LYS A 242 12.95 -37.15 -11.57
CA LYS A 242 13.82 -38.33 -11.37
C LYS A 242 13.12 -39.38 -10.49
N CYS A 243 12.46 -38.97 -9.41
CA CYS A 243 11.72 -39.90 -8.54
C CYS A 243 10.59 -40.63 -9.29
N ILE A 244 9.87 -39.95 -10.19
CA ILE A 244 8.80 -40.57 -11.00
C ILE A 244 9.39 -41.58 -12.00
N GLY A 245 10.47 -41.23 -12.70
CA GLY A 245 11.14 -42.14 -13.64
C GLY A 245 11.84 -43.34 -12.98
N PHE A 246 12.10 -43.29 -11.66
CA PHE A 246 12.54 -44.47 -10.88
C PHE A 246 11.36 -45.32 -10.38
N ALA A 247 10.20 -44.71 -10.10
CA ALA A 247 8.99 -45.43 -9.71
C ALA A 247 8.40 -46.22 -10.90
N GLU A 248 8.36 -45.63 -12.10
CA GLU A 248 7.88 -46.31 -13.32
C GLU A 248 8.81 -47.46 -13.74
N ARG A 249 10.14 -47.30 -13.65
CA ARG A 249 11.08 -48.40 -13.94
C ARG A 249 10.99 -49.59 -12.99
N ARG A 250 10.58 -49.39 -11.73
CA ARG A 250 10.33 -50.50 -10.79
C ARG A 250 9.02 -51.23 -11.04
N GLN A 251 8.00 -50.57 -11.59
CA GLN A 251 6.73 -51.22 -11.93
C GLN A 251 6.83 -52.11 -13.18
N TYR A 252 7.71 -51.77 -14.14
CA TYR A 252 7.92 -52.57 -15.36
C TYR A 252 9.14 -53.52 -15.30
N GLY A 253 10.02 -53.37 -14.30
CA GLY A 253 11.22 -54.20 -14.15
C GLY A 253 11.04 -55.51 -13.36
N ASN A 254 9.82 -55.83 -12.91
CA ASN A 254 9.52 -57.04 -12.13
C ASN A 254 8.62 -58.05 -12.86
N ALA A 255 8.44 -57.89 -14.18
CA ALA A 255 7.62 -58.75 -15.03
C ALA A 255 8.43 -59.50 -16.11
N GLY A 256 9.76 -59.58 -15.97
CA GLY A 256 10.67 -60.10 -17.01
C GLY A 256 11.25 -61.50 -16.79
N ASP A 257 11.26 -62.03 -15.57
CA ASP A 257 12.06 -63.24 -15.25
C ASP A 257 11.17 -64.41 -14.78
N ALA A 258 10.30 -64.94 -15.65
CA ALA A 258 9.66 -66.23 -15.40
C ALA A 258 8.99 -66.85 -16.64
N VAL A 259 9.71 -67.02 -17.75
CA VAL A 259 9.43 -68.13 -18.69
C VAL A 259 10.74 -68.52 -19.38
N ASP A 260 11.50 -69.41 -18.75
CA ASP A 260 12.39 -70.31 -19.48
C ASP A 260 11.83 -71.73 -19.34
N THR A 261 11.70 -72.35 -20.49
CA THR A 261 11.14 -73.67 -20.81
C THR A 261 12.03 -74.81 -20.26
N PRO A 262 11.60 -76.09 -20.33
CA PRO A 262 11.42 -76.82 -21.61
C PRO A 262 9.96 -77.08 -21.98
#